data_AF-A0A0Q4R5H1-F1
#
_entry.id   AF-A0A0Q4R5H1-F1
#
_cell.length_a   1.000
_cell.length_b   1.000
_cell.length_c   1.000
_cell.angle_alpha   90.00
_cell.angle_beta   90.00
_cell.angle_gamma   90.00
#
_symmetry.space_group_name_H-M   'P 1'
#
loop_
_entity.id
_entity.type
_entity.pdbx_description
1 polymer ?
#
loop_
_entity_poly.entity_id
_entity_poly.type
_entity_poly.pdbx_seq_one_letter_code
_entity_poly.pdbx_strand_id
1 'polypeptide(L)'
;MFGKQRFDRIIALFSDQFEPCGSDYTYRRSSKGVAIRVSSLERDGFIATFHKRIRYSSWFIIVATILAIALMVAFVPDVHSTLGDTVTYISVAFIIGVCFAFFYWAWGAPMRALARRPIIGQPLTRIEARQLALSKISYGQLALAAFGGVWIGWTQAEKYDALNGSGVAWLGFGALLVTLAGVQAGCKWIVERKA
;
A
#
# COMPACT_ATOMS: atom_id res chain seq x y z
N MET A 1 1.15 -4.15 22.55
CA MET A 1 2.46 -4.43 21.88
C MET A 1 2.33 -4.74 20.38
N PHE A 2 1.17 -4.53 19.73
CA PHE A 2 0.89 -4.90 18.32
C PHE A 2 1.31 -3.89 17.23
N GLY A 3 1.93 -2.75 17.59
CA GLY A 3 2.23 -1.66 16.64
C GLY A 3 3.64 -1.69 16.02
N LYS A 4 4.69 -1.98 16.80
CA LYS A 4 6.09 -1.77 16.38
C LYS A 4 6.45 -2.55 15.10
N GLN A 5 6.20 -3.86 15.08
CA GLN A 5 6.56 -4.74 13.96
C GLN A 5 5.93 -4.32 12.62
N ARG A 6 4.70 -3.76 12.63
CA ARG A 6 4.05 -3.28 11.40
C ARG A 6 4.68 -2.00 10.88
N PHE A 7 5.04 -1.08 11.76
CA PHE A 7 5.73 0.16 11.39
C PHE A 7 7.15 -0.11 10.89
N ASP A 8 7.87 -1.02 11.55
CA ASP A 8 9.22 -1.41 11.17
C ASP A 8 9.24 -1.98 9.74
N ARG A 9 8.22 -2.76 9.36
CA ARG A 9 8.08 -3.28 7.99
C ARG A 9 7.82 -2.18 6.95
N ILE A 10 6.99 -1.19 7.27
CA ILE A 10 6.72 -0.05 6.38
C ILE A 10 7.99 0.80 6.21
N ILE A 11 8.75 1.00 7.28
CA ILE A 11 10.03 1.71 7.25
C ILE A 11 11.05 0.92 6.43
N ALA A 12 11.12 -0.40 6.58
CA ALA A 12 11.97 -1.26 5.76
C ALA A 12 11.65 -1.11 4.27
N LEU A 13 10.36 -1.18 3.89
CA LEU A 13 9.91 -0.96 2.52
C LEU A 13 10.22 0.44 1.99
N PHE A 14 10.23 1.45 2.85
CA PHE A 14 10.66 2.79 2.46
C PHE A 14 12.18 2.84 2.24
N SER A 15 12.95 2.16 3.10
CA SER A 15 14.40 2.10 3.03
C SER A 15 14.92 1.34 1.80
N ASP A 16 14.12 0.41 1.27
CA ASP A 16 14.35 -0.33 0.02
C ASP A 16 14.45 0.56 -1.23
N GLN A 17 14.09 1.84 -1.13
CA GLN A 17 14.28 2.82 -2.20
C GLN A 17 15.73 3.33 -2.27
N PHE A 18 16.56 3.04 -1.26
CA PHE A 18 17.95 3.45 -1.16
C PHE A 18 18.86 2.24 -1.34
N GLU A 19 19.40 2.07 -2.54
CA GLU A 19 20.31 0.98 -2.89
C GLU A 19 21.75 1.38 -2.51
N PRO A 20 22.55 0.50 -1.88
CA PRO A 20 23.95 0.80 -1.56
C PRO A 20 24.77 0.95 -2.87
N CYS A 21 25.59 2.00 -2.96
CA CYS A 21 26.46 2.27 -4.09
C CYS A 21 27.82 2.77 -3.58
N GLY A 22 28.75 1.83 -3.34
CA GLY A 22 30.04 2.13 -2.72
C GLY A 22 29.89 2.63 -1.29
N SER A 23 30.42 3.81 -0.99
CA SER A 23 30.30 4.48 0.32
C SER A 23 28.99 5.25 0.52
N ASP A 24 28.21 5.44 -0.55
CA ASP A 24 26.97 6.22 -0.58
C ASP A 24 25.76 5.36 -0.95
N TYR A 25 24.59 5.99 -1.07
CA TYR A 25 23.36 5.36 -1.51
C TYR A 25 22.86 5.97 -2.83
N THR A 26 22.12 5.17 -3.58
CA THR A 26 21.34 5.62 -4.73
C THR A 26 19.87 5.54 -4.39
N TYR A 27 19.17 6.68 -4.47
CA TYR A 27 17.72 6.73 -4.36
C TYR A 27 17.07 6.42 -5.71
N ARG A 28 16.12 5.49 -5.71
CA ARG A 28 15.20 5.23 -6.82
C ARG A 28 13.76 5.24 -6.30
N ARG A 29 12.93 6.14 -6.84
CA ARG A 29 11.50 6.17 -6.51
C ARG A 29 10.87 4.81 -6.81
N SER A 30 10.23 4.21 -5.81
CA SER A 30 9.62 2.87 -5.90
C SER A 30 10.59 1.79 -6.41
N SER A 31 11.90 1.94 -6.14
CA SER A 31 12.98 1.06 -6.60
C SER A 31 13.06 0.90 -8.14
N LYS A 32 12.48 1.84 -8.90
CA LYS A 32 12.39 1.77 -10.39
C LYS A 32 12.75 3.08 -11.08
N GLY A 33 12.63 4.19 -10.36
CA GLY A 33 12.88 5.51 -10.88
C GLY A 33 14.35 5.75 -11.22
N VAL A 34 14.57 6.96 -11.72
CA VAL A 34 15.88 7.53 -11.99
C VAL A 34 16.77 7.43 -10.76
N ALA A 35 18.04 7.07 -10.96
CA ALA A 35 19.04 6.96 -9.89
C ALA A 35 19.59 8.33 -9.51
N ILE A 36 19.46 8.69 -8.23
CA ILE A 36 19.99 9.94 -7.66
C ILE A 36 20.92 9.59 -6.50
N ARG A 37 22.13 10.18 -6.44
CA ARG A 37 23.03 9.99 -5.29
C ARG A 37 22.46 10.60 -4.03
N VAL A 38 22.58 9.87 -2.94
CA VAL A 38 22.20 10.28 -1.60
C VAL A 38 23.29 9.82 -0.64
N SER A 39 23.75 10.69 0.23
CA SER A 39 24.70 10.31 1.29
C SER A 39 24.01 9.46 2.37
N SER A 40 24.78 8.74 3.18
CA SER A 40 24.26 7.99 4.34
C SER A 40 23.47 8.89 5.29
N LEU A 41 23.97 10.09 5.58
CA LEU A 41 23.34 11.06 6.48
C LEU A 41 21.98 11.54 5.93
N GLU A 42 21.88 11.78 4.62
CA GLU A 42 20.63 12.19 3.98
C GLU A 42 19.59 11.08 3.98
N ARG A 43 19.99 9.83 3.71
CA ARG A 43 19.12 8.65 3.82
C ARG A 43 18.53 8.57 5.23
N ASP A 44 19.37 8.66 6.26
CA ASP A 44 18.94 8.57 7.65
C ASP A 44 17.99 9.71 8.03
N GLY A 45 18.26 10.94 7.54
CA GLY A 45 17.36 12.07 7.69
C GLY A 45 15.98 11.86 7.05
N PHE A 46 15.93 11.28 5.85
CA PHE A 46 14.67 10.95 5.18
C PHE A 46 13.90 9.85 5.92
N ILE A 47 14.59 8.79 6.36
CA ILE A 47 13.98 7.70 7.13
C ILE A 47 13.42 8.21 8.45
N ALA A 48 14.19 9.02 9.19
CA ALA A 48 13.75 9.61 10.46
C ALA A 48 12.52 10.52 10.27
N THR A 49 12.53 11.34 9.22
CA THR A 49 11.40 12.20 8.87
C THR A 49 10.16 11.39 8.52
N PHE A 50 10.32 10.33 7.73
CA PHE A 50 9.23 9.43 7.34
C PHE A 50 8.63 8.71 8.55
N HIS A 51 9.48 8.18 9.43
CA HIS A 51 9.06 7.54 10.68
C HIS A 51 8.27 8.50 11.58
N LYS A 52 8.75 9.72 11.77
CA LYS A 52 8.05 10.75 12.56
C LYS A 52 6.68 11.09 11.96
N ARG A 53 6.59 11.22 10.64
CA ARG A 53 5.34 11.51 9.92
C ARG A 53 4.33 10.36 10.01
N ILE A 54 4.76 9.11 9.86
CA ILE A 54 3.85 7.96 10.03
C ILE A 54 3.29 7.94 11.45
N ARG A 55 4.12 8.17 12.47
CA ARG A 55 3.66 8.19 13.86
C ARG A 55 2.56 9.24 14.08
N TYR A 56 2.73 10.46 13.54
CA TYR A 56 1.68 11.48 13.61
C TYR A 56 0.44 11.10 12.81
N SER A 57 0.61 10.49 11.64
CA SER A 57 -0.52 10.00 10.84
C SER A 57 -1.34 8.96 11.59
N SER A 58 -0.70 8.05 12.34
CA SER A 58 -1.40 7.06 13.15
C SER A 58 -2.20 7.71 14.29
N TRP A 59 -1.62 8.72 14.95
CA TRP A 59 -2.35 9.49 15.95
C TRP A 59 -3.53 10.26 15.36
N PHE A 60 -3.35 10.86 14.18
CA PHE A 60 -4.41 11.55 13.47
C PHE A 60 -5.58 10.62 13.15
N ILE A 61 -5.32 9.40 12.66
CA ILE A 61 -6.38 8.40 12.39
C ILE A 61 -7.16 8.09 13.66
N ILE A 62 -6.48 7.86 14.80
CA ILE A 62 -7.15 7.55 16.07
C ILE A 62 -8.07 8.70 16.48
N VAL A 63 -7.55 9.93 16.48
CA VAL A 63 -8.32 11.13 16.87
C VAL A 63 -9.49 11.37 15.90
N ALA A 64 -9.26 11.28 14.59
CA ALA A 64 -10.29 11.46 13.58
C ALA A 64 -11.41 10.42 13.70
N THR A 65 -11.06 9.15 13.97
CA THR A 65 -12.05 8.09 14.18
C THR A 65 -12.86 8.32 15.45
N ILE A 66 -12.22 8.68 16.57
CA ILE A 66 -12.95 9.02 17.81
C ILE A 66 -13.90 10.19 17.59
N LEU A 67 -13.44 11.24 16.90
CA LEU A 67 -14.26 12.41 16.59
C LEU A 67 -15.43 12.03 15.66
N ALA A 68 -15.20 11.22 14.64
CA ALA A 68 -16.25 10.75 13.75
C ALA A 68 -17.31 9.95 14.52
N ILE A 69 -16.90 9.02 15.39
CA ILE A 69 -17.83 8.26 16.24
C ILE A 69 -18.64 9.19 17.15
N ALA A 70 -17.97 10.15 17.82
CA ALA A 70 -18.65 11.11 18.70
C ALA A 70 -19.68 11.96 17.94
N LEU A 71 -19.35 12.41 16.72
CA LEU A 71 -20.27 13.14 15.85
C LEU A 71 -21.46 12.26 15.41
N MET A 72 -21.23 11.00 15.08
CA MET A 72 -22.33 10.08 14.75
C MET A 72 -23.28 9.91 15.94
N VAL A 73 -22.75 9.66 17.13
CA VAL A 73 -23.57 9.51 18.34
C VAL A 73 -24.35 10.79 18.67
N ALA A 74 -23.76 11.96 18.43
CA ALA A 74 -24.40 13.25 18.75
C ALA A 74 -25.48 13.66 17.73
N PHE A 75 -25.30 13.34 16.44
CA PHE A 75 -26.12 13.91 15.35
C PHE A 75 -26.92 12.88 14.55
N VAL A 76 -26.68 11.58 14.72
CA VAL A 76 -27.39 10.51 14.03
C VAL A 76 -28.26 9.76 15.04
N PRO A 77 -29.53 10.14 15.22
CA PRO A 77 -30.42 9.54 16.22
C PRO A 77 -30.77 8.08 15.91
N ASP A 78 -30.69 7.67 14.64
CA ASP A 78 -30.84 6.28 14.22
C ASP A 78 -29.71 5.87 13.26
N VAL A 79 -28.77 5.09 13.79
CA VAL A 79 -27.58 4.63 13.06
C VAL A 79 -27.94 3.60 11.98
N HIS A 80 -29.11 2.95 12.08
CA HIS A 80 -29.60 1.99 11.09
C HIS A 80 -30.47 2.63 10.00
N SER A 81 -30.62 3.95 10.02
CA SER A 81 -31.26 4.69 8.94
C SER A 81 -30.33 4.80 7.72
N THR A 82 -30.92 4.99 6.54
CA THR A 82 -30.18 5.26 5.29
C THR A 82 -29.24 6.47 5.41
N LEU A 83 -29.63 7.47 6.22
CA LEU A 83 -28.79 8.63 6.53
C LEU A 83 -27.61 8.24 7.42
N GLY A 84 -27.82 7.40 8.43
CA GLY A 84 -26.76 6.87 9.29
C GLY A 84 -25.71 6.06 8.52
N ASP A 85 -26.16 5.18 7.62
CA ASP A 85 -25.26 4.44 6.72
C ASP A 85 -24.45 5.38 5.82
N THR A 86 -25.12 6.36 5.21
CA THR A 86 -24.48 7.33 4.30
C THR A 86 -23.39 8.14 5.03
N VAL A 87 -23.70 8.65 6.22
CA VAL A 87 -22.74 9.40 7.04
C VAL A 87 -21.57 8.52 7.46
N THR A 88 -21.82 7.24 7.76
CA THR A 88 -20.77 6.28 8.13
C THR A 88 -19.80 6.08 6.97
N TYR A 89 -20.33 5.76 5.78
CA TYR A 89 -19.51 5.50 4.61
C TYR A 89 -18.71 6.73 4.18
N ILE A 90 -19.32 7.93 4.20
CA ILE A 90 -18.62 9.17 3.87
C ILE A 90 -17.49 9.44 4.88
N SER A 91 -17.75 9.27 6.17
CA SER A 91 -16.74 9.51 7.21
C SER A 91 -15.56 8.54 7.09
N VAL A 92 -15.83 7.26 6.87
CA VAL A 92 -14.80 6.24 6.66
C VAL A 92 -13.99 6.53 5.39
N ALA A 93 -14.67 6.81 4.27
CA ALA A 93 -14.01 7.14 3.01
C ALA A 93 -13.13 8.39 3.14
N PHE A 94 -13.60 9.42 3.86
CA PHE A 94 -12.85 10.64 4.12
C PHE A 94 -11.59 10.37 4.95
N ILE A 95 -11.71 9.65 6.07
CA ILE A 95 -10.55 9.32 6.94
C ILE A 95 -9.51 8.52 6.15
N ILE A 96 -9.96 7.51 5.41
CA ILE A 96 -9.08 6.68 4.56
C ILE A 96 -8.42 7.55 3.49
N GLY A 97 -9.18 8.37 2.77
CA GLY A 97 -8.69 9.24 1.71
C GLY A 97 -7.61 10.21 2.19
N VAL A 98 -7.84 10.89 3.31
CA VAL A 98 -6.85 11.79 3.93
C VAL A 98 -5.59 11.04 4.35
N CYS A 99 -5.74 9.86 4.95
CA CYS A 99 -4.62 9.02 5.32
C CYS A 99 -3.77 8.60 4.11
N PHE A 100 -4.41 8.15 3.03
CA PHE A 100 -3.71 7.78 1.79
C PHE A 100 -3.00 8.97 1.15
N ALA A 101 -3.67 10.13 1.08
CA ALA A 101 -3.07 11.35 0.54
C ALA A 101 -1.82 11.76 1.33
N PHE A 102 -1.90 11.75 2.67
CA PHE A 102 -0.78 12.08 3.54
C PHE A 102 0.35 11.06 3.41
N PHE A 103 0.04 9.76 3.38
CA PHE A 103 1.02 8.71 3.19
C PHE A 103 1.74 8.84 1.85
N TYR A 104 0.99 9.03 0.76
CA TYR A 104 1.56 9.23 -0.57
C TYR A 104 2.46 10.47 -0.63
N TRP A 105 2.02 11.56 0.00
CA TRP A 105 2.82 12.76 0.11
C TRP A 105 4.09 12.53 0.93
N ALA A 106 4.02 11.85 2.08
CA ALA A 106 5.19 11.53 2.89
C ALA A 106 6.16 10.58 2.17
N TRP A 107 5.65 9.57 1.46
CA TRP A 107 6.44 8.61 0.69
C TRP A 107 7.22 9.29 -0.45
N GLY A 108 6.63 10.31 -1.08
CA GLY A 108 7.28 11.11 -2.13
C GLY A 108 8.24 12.19 -1.63
N ALA A 109 8.48 12.33 -0.32
CA ALA A 109 9.32 13.39 0.22
C ALA A 109 10.77 13.37 -0.32
N PRO A 110 11.47 12.22 -0.43
CA PRO A 110 12.83 12.20 -0.98
C PRO A 110 12.84 12.66 -2.44
N MET A 111 11.87 12.21 -3.25
CA MET A 111 11.77 12.65 -4.64
C MET A 111 11.63 14.17 -4.76
N ARG A 112 10.80 14.81 -3.91
CA ARG A 112 10.64 16.26 -3.93
C ARG A 112 11.90 16.99 -3.49
N ALA A 113 12.59 16.49 -2.48
CA ALA A 113 13.85 17.06 -2.00
C ALA A 113 14.99 16.91 -3.02
N LEU A 114 14.99 15.81 -3.80
CA LEU A 114 16.02 15.47 -4.77
C LEU A 114 15.70 15.92 -6.20
N ALA A 115 14.55 16.54 -6.45
CA ALA A 115 14.06 16.88 -7.80
C ALA A 115 14.99 17.79 -8.62
N ARG A 116 15.88 18.55 -7.96
CA ARG A 116 16.84 19.46 -8.62
C ARG A 116 18.26 18.89 -8.71
N ARG A 117 18.49 17.65 -8.29
CA ARG A 117 19.83 17.05 -8.27
C ARG A 117 20.19 16.38 -9.60
N PRO A 118 21.49 16.32 -9.92
CA PRO A 118 21.96 15.59 -11.10
C PRO A 118 21.61 14.11 -11.01
N ILE A 119 21.12 13.60 -12.13
CA ILE A 119 20.76 12.21 -12.33
C ILE A 119 22.03 11.41 -12.60
N ILE A 120 22.23 10.30 -11.89
CA ILE A 120 23.42 9.44 -12.04
C ILE A 120 23.15 8.25 -12.96
N GLY A 121 21.90 7.82 -13.09
CA GLY A 121 21.57 6.67 -13.93
C GLY A 121 20.16 6.73 -14.50
N GLN A 122 19.98 6.02 -15.63
CA GLN A 122 18.70 5.90 -16.30
C GLN A 122 17.65 5.20 -15.41
N PRO A 123 16.35 5.48 -15.64
CA PRO A 123 15.29 4.71 -15.01
C PRO A 123 15.36 3.24 -15.45
N LEU A 124 14.96 2.31 -14.59
CA LEU A 124 14.87 0.90 -14.99
C LEU A 124 13.86 0.75 -16.12
N THR A 125 14.17 -0.11 -17.09
CA THR A 125 13.22 -0.44 -18.15
C THR A 125 11.99 -1.15 -17.55
N ARG A 126 10.84 -1.09 -18.24
CA ARG A 126 9.59 -1.74 -17.76
C ARG A 126 9.78 -3.23 -17.45
N ILE A 127 10.68 -3.90 -18.18
CA ILE A 127 10.96 -5.33 -18.02
C ILE A 127 11.76 -5.59 -16.74
N GLU A 128 12.86 -4.86 -16.53
CA GLU A 128 13.69 -4.97 -15.31
C GLU A 128 12.89 -4.57 -14.06
N ALA A 129 12.07 -3.52 -14.17
CA ALA A 129 11.15 -3.11 -13.12
C ALA A 129 10.11 -4.20 -12.77
N ARG A 130 9.66 -4.98 -13.74
CA ARG A 130 8.73 -6.10 -13.51
C ARG A 130 9.45 -7.28 -12.87
N GLN A 131 10.66 -7.60 -13.31
CA GLN A 131 11.50 -8.64 -12.71
C GLN A 131 11.85 -8.31 -11.26
N LEU A 132 12.24 -7.07 -10.96
CA LEU A 132 12.53 -6.60 -9.60
C LEU A 132 11.27 -6.63 -8.70
N ALA A 133 10.11 -6.31 -9.25
CA ALA A 133 8.86 -6.39 -8.49
C ALA A 133 8.48 -7.85 -8.19
N LEU A 134 8.64 -8.76 -9.17
CA LEU A 134 8.35 -10.18 -9.00
C LEU A 134 9.34 -10.86 -8.04
N SER A 135 10.61 -10.46 -8.01
CA SER A 135 11.59 -11.01 -7.08
C SER A 135 11.31 -10.62 -5.62
N LYS A 136 10.72 -9.44 -5.39
CA LYS A 136 10.33 -8.97 -4.04
C LYS A 136 9.02 -9.56 -3.51
N ILE A 137 8.16 -10.13 -4.37
CA ILE A 137 6.88 -10.72 -3.96
C ILE A 137 7.11 -12.15 -3.43
N SER A 138 6.65 -12.43 -2.20
CA SER A 138 6.72 -13.79 -1.65
C SER A 138 5.59 -14.67 -2.21
N TYR A 139 5.86 -15.96 -2.46
CA TYR A 139 4.83 -16.91 -2.87
C TYR A 139 3.68 -17.00 -1.84
N GLY A 140 3.97 -16.75 -0.56
CA GLY A 140 2.95 -16.69 0.49
C GLY A 140 2.00 -15.49 0.36
N GLN A 141 2.46 -14.35 -0.16
CA GLN A 141 1.57 -13.21 -0.45
C GLN A 141 0.64 -13.50 -1.63
N LEU A 142 1.13 -14.23 -2.64
CA LEU A 142 0.31 -14.68 -3.77
C LEU A 142 -0.72 -15.73 -3.33
N ALA A 143 -0.31 -16.68 -2.47
CA ALA A 143 -1.22 -17.66 -1.88
C ALA A 143 -2.30 -16.99 -1.02
N LEU A 144 -1.94 -15.99 -0.21
CA LEU A 144 -2.91 -15.20 0.56
C LEU A 144 -3.87 -14.40 -0.33
N ALA A 145 -3.40 -13.82 -1.43
CA ALA A 145 -4.25 -13.10 -2.37
C ALA A 145 -5.25 -14.04 -3.06
N ALA A 146 -4.79 -15.22 -3.50
CA ALA A 146 -5.66 -16.26 -4.06
C ALA A 146 -6.69 -16.75 -3.03
N PHE A 147 -6.23 -17.05 -1.80
CA PHE A 147 -7.12 -17.47 -0.71
C PHE A 147 -8.13 -16.39 -0.35
N GLY A 148 -7.73 -15.12 -0.31
CA GLY A 148 -8.63 -13.99 -0.07
C GLY A 148 -9.68 -13.85 -1.18
N GLY A 149 -9.30 -14.05 -2.45
CA GLY A 149 -10.23 -14.06 -3.58
C GLY A 149 -11.28 -15.17 -3.44
N VAL A 150 -10.85 -16.39 -3.07
CA VAL A 150 -11.75 -17.52 -2.82
C VAL A 150 -12.66 -17.26 -1.62
N TRP A 151 -12.11 -16.72 -0.52
CA TRP A 151 -12.87 -16.39 0.69
C TRP A 151 -13.94 -15.32 0.44
N ILE A 152 -13.61 -14.26 -0.29
CA ILE A 152 -14.58 -13.22 -0.68
C ILE A 152 -15.68 -13.83 -1.56
N GLY A 153 -15.31 -14.64 -2.54
CA GLY A 153 -16.28 -15.34 -3.38
C GLY A 153 -17.21 -16.24 -2.58
N TRP A 154 -16.66 -17.03 -1.64
CA TRP A 154 -17.42 -17.93 -0.77
C TRP A 154 -18.38 -17.18 0.15
N THR A 155 -17.88 -16.22 0.91
CA THR A 155 -18.67 -15.48 1.91
C THR A 155 -19.76 -14.60 1.30
N GLN A 156 -19.55 -14.11 0.08
CA GLN A 156 -20.54 -13.30 -0.62
C GLN A 156 -21.56 -14.17 -1.37
N ALA A 157 -21.18 -15.36 -1.85
CA ALA A 157 -22.11 -16.33 -2.44
C ALA A 157 -23.12 -16.88 -1.43
N GLU A 158 -22.78 -16.92 -0.14
CA GLU A 158 -23.73 -17.29 0.93
C GLU A 158 -24.72 -16.17 1.28
N LYS A 159 -24.37 -14.89 1.05
CA LYS A 159 -25.15 -13.73 1.48
C LYS A 159 -25.98 -13.08 0.37
N TYR A 160 -25.55 -13.21 -0.88
CA TYR A 160 -26.20 -12.66 -2.05
C TYR A 160 -26.45 -13.79 -3.04
N ASP A 161 -27.57 -13.74 -3.75
CA ASP A 161 -27.86 -14.68 -4.82
C ASP A 161 -26.70 -14.62 -5.85
N ALA A 162 -25.90 -15.68 -5.90
CA ALA A 162 -24.56 -15.67 -6.47
C ALA A 162 -24.54 -15.27 -7.96
N LEU A 163 -25.67 -15.44 -8.64
CA LEU A 163 -25.82 -15.22 -10.08
C LEU A 163 -26.58 -13.93 -10.45
N ASN A 164 -26.98 -13.11 -9.47
CA ASN A 164 -27.72 -11.87 -9.72
C ASN A 164 -27.14 -10.64 -8.97
N GLY A 165 -27.24 -9.46 -9.59
CA GLY A 165 -26.93 -8.17 -8.97
C GLY A 165 -25.47 -8.03 -8.52
N SER A 166 -25.27 -7.62 -7.25
CA SER A 166 -23.94 -7.38 -6.66
C SER A 166 -23.13 -8.66 -6.42
N GLY A 167 -23.75 -9.84 -6.38
CA GLY A 167 -23.06 -11.12 -6.18
C GLY A 167 -22.09 -11.46 -7.32
N VAL A 168 -22.51 -11.22 -8.57
CA VAL A 168 -21.69 -11.43 -9.77
C VAL A 168 -20.45 -10.53 -9.78
N ALA A 169 -20.59 -9.27 -9.32
CA ALA A 169 -19.46 -8.35 -9.21
C ALA A 169 -18.41 -8.82 -8.20
N TRP A 170 -18.86 -9.34 -7.04
CA TRP A 170 -17.96 -9.89 -6.02
C TRP A 170 -17.29 -11.19 -6.45
N LEU A 171 -18.01 -12.09 -7.13
CA LEU A 171 -17.44 -13.30 -7.71
C LEU A 171 -16.43 -12.99 -8.81
N GLY A 172 -16.74 -12.04 -9.69
CA GLY A 172 -15.82 -11.55 -10.71
C GLY A 172 -14.54 -10.97 -10.10
N PHE A 173 -14.67 -10.18 -9.03
CA PHE A 173 -13.52 -9.63 -8.29
C PHE A 173 -12.67 -10.72 -7.62
N GLY A 174 -13.31 -11.72 -6.99
CA GLY A 174 -12.62 -12.87 -6.40
C GLY A 174 -11.88 -13.72 -7.44
N ALA A 175 -12.55 -14.04 -8.55
CA ALA A 175 -11.94 -14.76 -9.67
C ALA A 175 -10.75 -14.01 -10.26
N LEU A 176 -10.89 -12.69 -10.46
CA LEU A 176 -9.82 -11.84 -10.95
C LEU A 176 -8.59 -11.88 -10.03
N LEU A 177 -8.78 -11.80 -8.71
CA LEU A 177 -7.69 -11.90 -7.73
C LEU A 177 -6.94 -13.24 -7.82
N VAL A 178 -7.68 -14.34 -7.95
CA VAL A 178 -7.09 -15.69 -8.10
C VAL A 178 -6.32 -15.79 -9.42
N THR A 179 -6.89 -15.33 -10.53
CA THR A 179 -6.21 -15.34 -11.83
C THR A 179 -4.95 -14.47 -11.81
N LEU A 180 -5.02 -13.26 -11.25
CA LEU A 180 -3.87 -12.37 -11.14
C LEU A 180 -2.78 -12.97 -10.26
N ALA A 181 -3.13 -13.59 -9.14
CA ALA A 181 -2.18 -14.29 -8.27
C ALA A 181 -1.50 -15.45 -9.00
N GLY A 182 -2.26 -16.26 -9.75
CA GLY A 182 -1.74 -17.37 -10.55
C GLY A 182 -0.80 -16.90 -11.68
N VAL A 183 -1.19 -15.87 -12.42
CA VAL A 183 -0.35 -15.27 -13.47
C VAL A 183 0.94 -14.69 -12.89
N GLN A 184 0.86 -14.01 -11.74
CA GLN A 184 2.04 -13.49 -11.06
C GLN A 184 2.95 -14.60 -10.53
N ALA A 185 2.41 -15.68 -9.99
CA ALA A 185 3.16 -16.85 -9.55
C ALA A 185 3.88 -17.54 -10.73
N GLY A 186 3.19 -17.73 -11.85
CA GLY A 186 3.77 -18.30 -13.06
C GLY A 186 4.86 -17.40 -13.66
N CYS A 187 4.61 -16.09 -13.74
CA CYS A 187 5.61 -15.11 -14.16
C CYS A 187 6.84 -15.12 -13.23
N LYS A 188 6.63 -15.24 -11.92
CA LYS A 188 7.72 -15.32 -10.94
C LYS A 188 8.56 -16.59 -11.14
N TRP A 189 7.91 -17.74 -11.28
CA TRP A 189 8.57 -19.02 -11.53
C TRP A 189 9.41 -19.02 -12.80
N ILE A 190 8.92 -18.41 -13.89
CA ILE A 190 9.67 -18.27 -15.14
C ILE A 190 10.92 -17.38 -14.96
N VAL A 191 10.81 -16.31 -14.16
CA VAL A 191 11.94 -15.42 -13.87
C VAL A 191 13.00 -16.12 -13.01
N GLU A 192 12.59 -16.86 -11.97
CA GLU A 192 13.50 -17.64 -11.13
C GLU A 192 14.24 -18.75 -11.90
N ARG A 193 13.64 -19.28 -12.98
CA ARG A 193 14.25 -20.34 -13.80
C ARG A 193 15.21 -19.82 -14.88
N LYS A 194 15.17 -18.51 -15.16
CA LYS A 194 16.03 -17.83 -16.15
C LYS A 194 17.17 -17.03 -15.50
N ALA A 195 17.14 -16.83 -14.19
CA ALA A 195 18.21 -16.25 -13.39
C ALA A 195 19.21 -17.34 -13.00
#